data_AF-A0A950BDX4-F1
#
_entry.id   AF-A0A950BDX4-F1
#
_cell.length_a   1.000
_cell.length_b   1.000
_cell.length_c   1.000
_cell.angle_alpha   90.00
_cell.angle_beta   90.00
_cell.angle_gamma   90.00
#
_symmetry.space_group_name_H-M   'P 1'
#
loop_
_entity.id
_entity.type
_entity.pdbx_description
1 polymer ?
#
loop_
_entity_poly.entity_id
_entity_poly.type
_entity_poly.pdbx_seq_one_letter_code
_entity_poly.pdbx_strand_id
1 'polypeptide(L)'
;MAMMLVPSSFPLPPQGPVALPGQVQVLFITLSTDDYGWVLDKITRWFADRPEVRLVDHGLSDKVGLGCLILEWHGRDVDPLFHAILREEALVADYCVYTRGL
;
A
#
# COMPACT_ATOMS: atom_id res chain seq x y z
N MET A 1 -35.04 -31.31 -13.12
CA MET A 1 -34.77 -29.95 -12.61
C MET A 1 -33.33 -29.63 -12.95
N ALA A 2 -33.09 -28.81 -13.98
CA ALA A 2 -31.74 -28.49 -14.45
C ALA A 2 -31.24 -27.22 -13.75
N MET A 3 -30.11 -27.31 -13.05
CA MET A 3 -29.47 -26.18 -12.37
C MET A 3 -28.49 -25.53 -13.35
N MET A 4 -28.85 -24.37 -13.89
CA MET A 4 -27.95 -23.54 -14.70
C MET A 4 -26.85 -22.96 -13.80
N LEU A 5 -25.59 -23.33 -14.07
CA LEU A 5 -24.42 -22.63 -13.55
C LEU A 5 -24.28 -21.30 -14.27
N VAL A 6 -24.51 -20.19 -13.55
CA VAL A 6 -24.23 -18.84 -14.04
C VAL A 6 -22.71 -18.61 -13.93
N PRO A 7 -21.99 -18.29 -15.01
CA PRO A 7 -20.60 -17.91 -14.91
C PRO A 7 -20.54 -16.50 -14.32
N SER A 8 -20.10 -16.38 -13.07
CA SER A 8 -19.83 -15.09 -12.45
C SER A 8 -18.50 -14.58 -12.99
N SER A 9 -18.53 -13.81 -14.07
CA SER A 9 -17.37 -13.06 -14.55
C SER A 9 -17.16 -11.85 -13.64
N PHE A 10 -16.40 -12.02 -12.56
CA PHE A 10 -15.85 -10.89 -11.82
C PHE A 10 -14.72 -10.26 -12.65
N PRO A 11 -14.74 -8.94 -12.91
CA PRO A 11 -13.58 -8.27 -13.48
C PRO A 11 -12.42 -8.42 -12.49
N LEU A 12 -11.34 -9.07 -12.93
CA LEU A 12 -10.08 -9.09 -12.18
C LEU A 12 -9.66 -7.64 -11.95
N PRO A 13 -9.28 -7.25 -10.71
CA PRO A 13 -8.77 -5.92 -10.47
C PRO A 13 -7.56 -5.66 -11.38
N PRO A 14 -7.33 -4.40 -11.80
CA PRO A 14 -6.16 -4.06 -12.61
C PRO A 14 -4.91 -4.60 -11.92
N GLN A 15 -4.18 -5.49 -12.61
CA GLN A 15 -2.94 -6.05 -12.09
C GLN A 15 -1.92 -4.91 -12.02
N GLY A 16 -1.55 -4.51 -10.81
CA GLY A 16 -0.48 -3.55 -10.59
C GLY A 16 0.85 -4.06 -11.17
N PRO A 17 1.88 -3.21 -11.24
CA PRO A 17 3.21 -3.62 -11.69
C PRO A 17 3.71 -4.76 -10.80
N VAL A 18 4.08 -5.91 -11.38
CA VAL A 18 4.58 -7.08 -10.64
C VAL A 18 6.09 -6.98 -10.44
N ALA A 19 6.59 -7.19 -9.21
CA ALA A 19 8.02 -7.20 -8.95
C ALA A 19 8.66 -8.51 -9.43
N LEU A 20 9.77 -8.39 -10.17
CA LEU A 20 10.60 -9.51 -10.60
C LEU A 20 11.67 -9.84 -9.55
N PRO A 21 12.32 -11.02 -9.62
CA PRO A 21 13.48 -11.31 -8.77
C PRO A 21 14.55 -10.22 -8.87
N GLY A 22 15.01 -9.71 -7.73
CA GLY A 22 15.93 -8.56 -7.67
C GLY A 22 15.27 -7.19 -7.74
N GLN A 23 13.94 -7.13 -7.66
CA GLN A 23 13.16 -5.89 -7.56
C GLN A 23 12.31 -5.90 -6.28
N VAL A 24 11.95 -4.70 -5.82
CA VAL A 24 11.00 -4.47 -4.74
C VAL A 24 9.92 -3.52 -5.20
N GLN A 25 8.73 -3.63 -4.61
CA GLN A 25 7.72 -2.57 -4.74
C GLN A 25 7.94 -1.55 -3.64
N VAL A 26 7.89 -0.29 -4.01
CA VAL A 26 7.95 0.82 -3.08
C VAL A 26 6.59 1.51 -3.11
N LEU A 27 6.04 1.66 -1.92
CA LEU A 27 4.80 2.37 -1.67
C LEU A 27 5.12 3.74 -1.10
N PHE A 28 4.69 4.79 -1.79
CA PHE A 28 4.74 6.15 -1.27
C PHE A 28 3.33 6.57 -0.88
N ILE A 29 3.12 6.85 0.39
CA ILE A 29 1.81 7.23 0.95
C ILE A 29 1.89 8.68 1.36
N THR A 30 0.93 9.49 0.94
CA THR A 30 0.73 10.87 1.37
C THR A 30 -0.37 10.91 2.41
N LEU A 31 -0.13 11.60 3.53
CA LEU A 31 -1.02 11.70 4.68
C LEU A 31 -1.42 13.14 4.94
N SER A 32 -2.63 13.34 5.50
CA SER A 32 -2.98 14.60 6.14
C SER A 32 -2.15 14.82 7.42
N THR A 33 -1.77 16.06 7.72
CA THR A 33 -0.85 16.38 8.82
C THR A 33 -1.40 16.15 10.21
N ASP A 34 -2.70 16.33 10.42
CA ASP A 34 -3.30 16.39 11.77
C ASP A 34 -3.09 15.11 12.59
N ASP A 35 -2.90 13.97 11.93
CA ASP A 35 -2.76 12.66 12.57
C ASP A 35 -1.50 11.87 12.15
N TYR A 36 -0.49 12.55 11.59
CA TYR A 36 0.72 11.90 11.07
C TYR A 36 1.35 10.88 12.03
N GLY A 37 1.55 11.27 13.30
CA GLY A 37 2.16 10.40 14.30
C GLY A 37 1.32 9.17 14.63
N TRP A 38 -0.01 9.33 14.65
CA TRP A 38 -0.93 8.22 14.89
C TRP A 38 -0.95 7.24 13.71
N VAL A 39 -0.98 7.75 12.48
CA VAL A 39 -0.95 6.91 11.28
C VAL A 39 0.38 6.17 11.15
N LEU A 40 1.50 6.84 11.43
CA LEU A 40 2.83 6.22 11.43
C LEU A 40 2.89 5.05 12.42
N ASP A 41 2.43 5.24 13.66
CA ASP A 41 2.38 4.18 14.67
C ASP A 41 1.44 3.03 14.26
N LYS A 42 0.26 3.36 13.72
CA LYS A 42 -0.71 2.38 13.20
C LYS A 42 -0.13 1.52 12.07
N ILE A 43 0.49 2.13 11.06
CA ILE A 43 1.12 1.41 9.94
C ILE A 43 2.30 0.58 10.44
N THR A 44 3.13 1.12 11.33
CA THR A 44 4.25 0.38 11.91
C THR A 44 3.76 -0.87 12.65
N ARG A 45 2.66 -0.78 13.39
CA ARG A 45 2.05 -1.94 14.09
C ARG A 45 1.44 -2.97 13.14
N TRP A 46 0.78 -2.53 12.07
CA TRP A 46 0.21 -3.44 11.07
C TRP A 46 1.25 -4.34 10.42
N PHE A 47 2.47 -3.84 10.25
CA PHE A 47 3.56 -4.56 9.59
C PHE A 47 4.64 -5.08 10.53
N ALA A 48 4.46 -4.97 11.85
CA ALA A 48 5.47 -5.38 12.83
C ALA A 48 5.90 -6.86 12.68
N ASP A 49 4.94 -7.73 12.34
CA ASP A 49 5.17 -9.18 12.18
C ASP A 49 5.34 -9.59 10.70
N ARG A 50 5.49 -8.61 9.78
CA ARG A 50 5.61 -8.85 8.33
C ARG A 50 7.02 -8.49 7.85
N PRO A 51 7.99 -9.43 7.91
CA PRO A 51 9.39 -9.15 7.56
C PRO A 51 9.57 -8.77 6.09
N GLU A 52 8.60 -9.09 5.23
CA GLU A 52 8.57 -8.68 3.83
C GLU A 52 8.18 -7.21 3.64
N VAL A 53 7.66 -6.52 4.66
CA VAL A 53 7.31 -5.09 4.57
C VAL A 53 8.24 -4.30 5.48
N ARG A 54 8.88 -3.27 4.93
CA ARG A 54 9.82 -2.44 5.66
C ARG A 54 9.47 -0.96 5.50
N LEU A 55 9.33 -0.25 6.62
CA LEU A 55 9.32 1.21 6.61
C LEU A 55 10.74 1.72 6.33
N VAL A 56 10.90 2.43 5.23
CA VAL A 56 12.22 2.90 4.74
C VAL A 56 12.47 4.34 5.17
N ASP A 57 11.45 5.18 5.03
CA ASP A 57 11.54 6.59 5.32
C ASP A 57 10.15 7.16 5.64
N HIS A 58 10.14 8.29 6.34
CA HIS A 58 8.93 9.00 6.70
C HIS A 58 9.23 10.46 6.99
N GLY A 59 8.29 11.36 6.71
CA GLY A 59 8.51 12.78 6.95
C GLY A 59 7.23 13.59 7.06
N LEU A 60 7.37 14.80 7.59
CA LEU A 60 6.35 15.83 7.60
C LEU A 60 6.86 17.02 6.79
N SER A 61 6.01 17.57 5.93
CA SER A 61 6.32 18.78 5.17
C SER A 61 5.56 19.97 5.75
N ASP A 62 6.27 20.79 6.51
CA ASP A 62 5.74 22.00 7.14
C ASP A 62 5.25 23.05 6.13
N LYS A 63 5.72 22.95 4.87
CA LYS A 63 5.38 23.89 3.79
C LYS A 63 4.05 23.60 3.13
N VAL A 64 3.63 22.33 3.13
CA VAL A 64 2.44 21.87 2.39
C VAL A 64 1.38 21.30 3.33
N GLY A 65 1.73 21.09 4.61
CA GLY A 65 0.80 20.50 5.56
C GLY A 65 0.50 19.03 5.22
N LEU A 66 1.52 18.28 4.77
CA LEU A 66 1.37 16.87 4.41
C LEU A 66 2.45 16.00 5.04
N GLY A 67 2.05 14.82 5.50
CA GLY A 67 2.95 13.75 5.89
C GLY A 67 3.25 12.82 4.71
N CYS A 68 4.39 12.13 4.76
CA CYS A 68 4.69 11.05 3.83
C CYS A 68 5.27 9.82 4.54
N LEU A 69 4.96 8.65 4.01
CA LEU A 69 5.52 7.37 4.42
C LEU A 69 6.02 6.61 3.20
N ILE A 70 7.17 5.95 3.34
CA ILE A 70 7.76 5.12 2.28
C ILE A 70 7.91 3.70 2.82
N LEU A 71 7.15 2.77 2.24
CA LEU A 71 7.23 1.35 2.55
C LEU A 71 7.89 0.59 1.39
N GLU A 72 8.77 -0.35 1.70
CA GLU A 72 9.29 -1.33 0.76
C GLU A 72 8.63 -2.68 1.00
N TRP A 73 8.19 -3.31 -0.08
CA TRP A 73 7.62 -4.64 -0.10
C TRP A 73 8.59 -5.60 -0.81
N HIS A 74 9.25 -6.43 0.01
CA HIS A 74 10.19 -7.49 -0.34
C HIS A 74 9.43 -8.78 -0.69
N GLY A 75 8.57 -8.69 -1.70
CA GLY A 75 7.76 -9.79 -2.24
C GLY A 75 7.44 -9.52 -3.71
N ARG A 76 6.62 -10.38 -4.34
CA ARG A 76 6.19 -10.14 -5.74
C ARG A 76 5.28 -8.93 -5.88
N ASP A 77 4.30 -8.80 -5.00
CA ASP A 77 3.27 -7.79 -5.09
C ASP A 77 2.87 -7.25 -3.73
N VAL A 78 2.57 -5.95 -3.68
CA VAL A 78 1.83 -5.35 -2.58
C VAL A 78 0.46 -6.04 -2.49
N ASP A 79 0.05 -6.40 -1.28
CA ASP A 79 -1.20 -7.10 -1.05
C ASP A 79 -2.41 -6.29 -1.56
N PRO A 80 -3.29 -6.86 -2.41
CA PRO A 80 -4.53 -6.20 -2.84
C PRO A 80 -5.40 -5.72 -1.67
N LEU A 81 -5.39 -6.42 -0.53
CA LEU A 81 -6.08 -5.98 0.68
C LEU A 81 -5.49 -4.67 1.21
N PHE A 82 -4.16 -4.51 1.15
CA PHE A 82 -3.53 -3.28 1.60
C PHE A 82 -3.87 -2.10 0.68
N HIS A 83 -3.93 -2.34 -0.63
CA HIS A 83 -4.45 -1.35 -1.58
C HIS A 83 -5.88 -0.91 -1.28
N ALA A 84 -6.75 -1.85 -0.89
CA ALA A 84 -8.12 -1.55 -0.50
C ALA A 84 -8.17 -0.72 0.80
N ILE A 85 -7.39 -1.12 1.81
CA ILE A 85 -7.27 -0.40 3.08
C ILE A 85 -6.83 1.05 2.84
N LEU A 86 -5.79 1.28 2.04
CA LEU A 86 -5.29 2.63 1.76
C LEU A 86 -6.29 3.50 1.01
N ARG A 87 -7.15 2.90 0.17
CA ARG A 87 -8.18 3.62 -0.57
C ARG A 87 -9.34 4.05 0.34
N GLU A 88 -9.64 3.27 1.36
CA GLU A 88 -10.75 3.55 2.29
C GLU A 88 -10.33 4.36 3.52
N GLU A 89 -9.02 4.45 3.80
CA GLU A 89 -8.49 5.17 4.95
C GLU A 89 -8.56 6.69 4.74
N ALA A 90 -9.39 7.37 5.53
CA ALA A 90 -9.66 8.80 5.40
C ALA A 90 -8.43 9.69 5.62
N LEU A 91 -7.41 9.18 6.33
CA LEU A 91 -6.16 9.91 6.61
C LEU A 91 -5.13 9.79 5.48
N VAL A 92 -5.36 8.87 4.53
CA VAL A 92 -4.52 8.75 3.33
C VAL A 92 -5.04 9.73 2.30
N ALA A 93 -4.25 10.76 2.00
CA ALA A 93 -4.58 11.73 0.97
C ALA A 93 -4.39 11.16 -0.43
N ASP A 94 -3.30 10.41 -0.64
CA ASP A 94 -3.00 9.70 -1.88
C ASP A 94 -1.95 8.61 -1.62
N TYR A 95 -1.81 7.67 -2.55
CA TYR A 95 -0.66 6.76 -2.56
C TYR A 95 -0.27 6.35 -3.98
N CYS A 96 1.02 6.08 -4.17
CA CYS A 96 1.53 5.52 -5.41
C CYS A 96 2.45 4.34 -5.16
N VAL A 97 2.51 3.45 -6.16
CA VAL A 97 3.35 2.24 -6.12
C VAL A 97 4.28 2.28 -7.32
N TYR A 98 5.56 2.04 -7.07
CA TYR A 98 6.55 1.93 -8.12
C TYR A 98 7.51 0.80 -7.83
N THR A 99 8.06 0.21 -8.89
CA THR A 99 9.05 -0.86 -8.78
C THR A 99 10.44 -0.26 -8.77
N ARG A 100 11.29 -0.72 -7.84
CA ARG A 100 12.71 -0.32 -7.75
C ARG A 100 13.59 -1.56 -7.86
N GLY A 101 14.72 -1.44 -8.56
CA GLY A 101 15.79 -2.45 -8.49
C GLY A 101 16.44 -2.45 -7.10
N LEU A 102 16.83 -3.65 -6.65
CA LEU A 102 17.68 -3.84 -5.46
C LEU A 102 19.15 -3.67 -5.79
#